data_AF-A0A2I0I2E2-F1
#
_entry.id   AF-A0A2I0I2E2-F1
#
_cell.length_a   1.000
_cell.length_b   1.000
_cell.length_c   1.000
_cell.angle_alpha   90.00
_cell.angle_beta   90.00
_cell.angle_gamma   90.00
#
_symmetry.space_group_name_H-M   'P 1'
#
loop_
_entity.id
_entity.type
_entity.pdbx_description
1 polymer ?
#
loop_
_entity_poly.entity_id
_entity_poly.type
_entity_poly.pdbx_seq_one_letter_code
_entity_poly.pdbx_strand_id
1 'polypeptide(L)'
;IQTNQCLDGNGGCWEDKATNVTACRDTFRGRVCECPTVQGTKFVGDGYTHCEASGPLHCTINNGGCWKEIRDNQTYSACIEGSTSGCKCPSGFKGDGLNCEGKDGIAGSGWRTFWLTVLGIAAFGTGGYLRYMDSEIRAIMAQYMPLDDNHGGYMPVSGGHGEAPGQAHHGDI
;
A
#
# COMPACT_ATOMS: atom_id res chain seq x y z
N ILE A 1 -16.57 -47.65 -27.87
CA ILE A 1 -16.82 -46.21 -27.62
C ILE A 1 -15.56 -45.63 -27.02
N GLN A 2 -14.95 -44.67 -27.72
CA GLN A 2 -13.77 -43.95 -27.22
C GLN A 2 -14.30 -42.76 -26.43
N THR A 3 -14.12 -42.75 -25.11
CA THR A 3 -14.51 -41.61 -24.29
C THR A 3 -13.41 -40.57 -24.38
N ASN A 4 -13.63 -39.52 -25.16
CA ASN A 4 -12.70 -38.40 -25.26
C ASN A 4 -13.02 -37.40 -24.14
N GLN A 5 -12.44 -37.64 -22.97
CA GLN A 5 -12.75 -36.88 -21.76
C GLN A 5 -11.91 -35.62 -21.66
N CYS A 6 -10.76 -35.56 -22.33
CA CYS A 6 -9.93 -34.35 -22.32
C CYS A 6 -10.57 -33.18 -23.10
N LEU A 7 -11.50 -33.45 -24.03
CA LEU A 7 -12.27 -32.41 -24.73
C LEU A 7 -13.19 -31.59 -23.80
N ASP A 8 -13.60 -32.15 -22.66
CA ASP A 8 -14.45 -31.47 -21.69
C ASP A 8 -13.62 -31.04 -20.48
N GLY A 9 -13.16 -29.79 -20.50
CA GLY A 9 -12.40 -29.19 -19.40
C GLY A 9 -11.11 -29.94 -19.03
N ASN A 10 -10.38 -30.50 -20.01
CA ASN A 10 -9.20 -31.35 -19.78
C ASN A 10 -9.50 -32.54 -18.86
N GLY A 11 -10.75 -32.99 -18.83
CA GLY A 11 -11.31 -33.93 -17.88
C GLY A 11 -11.23 -33.50 -16.41
N GLY A 12 -10.64 -32.35 -16.07
CA GLY A 12 -10.22 -31.98 -14.72
C GLY A 12 -8.79 -32.40 -14.36
N CYS A 13 -7.92 -32.61 -15.35
CA CYS A 13 -6.47 -32.65 -15.12
C CYS A 13 -5.89 -31.22 -15.04
N TRP A 14 -4.65 -31.12 -14.58
CA TRP A 14 -3.92 -29.86 -14.53
C TRP A 14 -3.71 -29.29 -15.93
N GLU A 15 -3.78 -27.96 -16.03
CA GLU A 15 -3.52 -27.20 -17.25
C GLU A 15 -2.81 -25.90 -16.92
N ASP A 16 -1.73 -25.61 -17.65
CA ASP A 16 -1.10 -24.31 -17.71
C ASP A 16 -1.81 -23.45 -18.78
N LYS A 17 -2.59 -22.48 -18.33
CA LYS A 17 -3.36 -21.57 -19.20
C LYS A 17 -2.50 -20.61 -20.02
N ALA A 18 -1.26 -20.32 -19.58
CA ALA A 18 -0.39 -19.38 -20.29
C ALA A 18 0.25 -20.03 -21.52
N THR A 19 0.46 -21.35 -21.48
CA THR A 19 1.13 -22.11 -22.55
C THR A 19 0.26 -23.18 -23.18
N ASN A 20 -0.98 -23.35 -22.72
CA ASN A 20 -1.94 -24.36 -23.19
C ASN A 20 -1.38 -25.78 -23.07
N VAL A 21 -0.63 -26.02 -22.00
CA VAL A 21 -0.03 -27.33 -21.71
C VAL A 21 -0.93 -28.03 -20.70
N THR A 22 -1.36 -29.25 -21.02
CA THR A 22 -2.28 -30.04 -20.18
C THR A 22 -1.65 -31.37 -19.79
N ALA A 23 -1.99 -31.84 -18.59
CA ALA A 23 -1.67 -33.18 -18.12
C ALA A 23 -2.70 -34.23 -18.58
N CYS A 24 -3.79 -33.83 -19.26
CA CYS A 24 -4.81 -34.77 -19.70
C CYS A 24 -4.36 -35.58 -20.91
N ARG A 25 -4.47 -36.90 -20.82
CA ARG A 25 -4.24 -37.84 -21.92
C ARG A 25 -5.38 -38.85 -22.00
N ASP A 26 -6.04 -38.92 -23.15
CA ASP A 26 -7.02 -39.96 -23.42
C ASP A 26 -6.35 -41.31 -23.70
N THR A 27 -6.98 -42.38 -23.22
CA THR A 27 -6.56 -43.76 -23.37
C THR A 27 -7.74 -44.59 -23.89
N PHE A 28 -7.48 -45.81 -24.35
CA PHE A 28 -8.56 -46.73 -24.76
C PHE A 28 -9.54 -47.09 -23.62
N ARG A 29 -9.17 -46.84 -22.36
CA ARG A 29 -9.95 -47.17 -21.16
C ARG A 29 -10.34 -45.95 -20.33
N GLY A 30 -10.38 -44.75 -20.94
CA GLY A 30 -10.75 -43.51 -20.25
C GLY A 30 -9.67 -42.45 -20.40
N ARG A 31 -9.39 -41.67 -19.34
CA ARG A 31 -8.34 -40.65 -19.32
C ARG A 31 -7.32 -40.93 -18.21
N VAL A 32 -6.12 -40.39 -18.37
CA VAL A 32 -5.11 -40.31 -17.32
C VAL A 32 -4.59 -38.88 -17.21
N CYS A 33 -4.33 -38.43 -15.98
CA CYS A 33 -3.67 -37.18 -15.71
C CYS A 33 -2.20 -37.45 -15.42
N GLU A 34 -1.31 -37.05 -16.33
CA GLU A 34 0.13 -37.25 -16.23
C GLU A 34 0.85 -35.99 -16.71
N CYS A 35 1.75 -35.45 -15.88
CA CYS A 35 2.48 -34.24 -16.24
C CYS A 35 3.32 -34.47 -17.52
N PRO A 36 3.16 -33.62 -18.55
CA PRO A 36 3.78 -33.85 -19.85
C PRO A 36 5.26 -33.47 -19.86
N THR A 37 5.95 -33.79 -20.96
CA THR A 37 7.27 -33.25 -21.27
C THR A 37 7.17 -32.50 -22.59
N VAL A 38 7.36 -31.19 -22.57
CA VAL A 38 7.16 -30.30 -23.73
C VAL A 38 8.43 -29.51 -23.97
N GLN A 39 8.93 -29.51 -25.22
CA GLN A 39 10.19 -28.85 -25.61
C GLN A 39 11.41 -29.24 -24.76
N GLY A 40 11.46 -30.48 -24.26
CA GLY A 40 12.54 -30.97 -23.40
C GLY A 40 12.41 -30.59 -21.92
N THR A 41 11.40 -29.78 -21.57
CA THR A 41 11.05 -29.45 -20.18
C THR A 41 10.11 -30.50 -19.63
N LYS A 42 10.55 -31.20 -18.58
CA LYS A 42 9.75 -32.22 -17.90
C LYS A 42 8.95 -31.57 -16.79
N PHE A 43 7.66 -31.81 -16.75
CA PHE A 43 6.84 -31.41 -15.62
C PHE A 43 6.73 -32.55 -14.60
N VAL A 44 6.76 -32.22 -13.31
CA VAL A 44 6.70 -33.18 -12.20
C VAL A 44 5.61 -32.74 -11.23
N GLY A 45 4.78 -33.69 -10.78
CA GLY A 45 3.69 -33.41 -9.85
C GLY A 45 2.63 -34.51 -9.85
N ASP A 46 1.42 -34.20 -9.43
CA ASP A 46 0.30 -35.14 -9.32
C ASP A 46 -0.49 -35.29 -10.63
N GLY A 47 -0.33 -34.37 -11.59
CA GLY A 47 -1.06 -34.34 -12.86
C GLY A 47 -2.49 -33.79 -12.77
N TYR A 48 -3.06 -33.64 -11.57
CA TYR A 48 -4.43 -33.17 -11.38
C TYR A 48 -4.48 -31.69 -11.02
N THR A 49 -3.70 -31.29 -10.02
CA THR A 49 -3.73 -29.92 -9.48
C THR A 49 -2.39 -29.22 -9.58
N HIS A 50 -1.31 -29.98 -9.71
CA HIS A 50 0.04 -29.49 -9.63
C HIS A 50 0.95 -30.23 -10.60
N CYS A 51 1.54 -29.46 -11.51
CA CYS A 51 2.69 -29.87 -12.30
C CYS A 51 3.70 -28.71 -12.31
N GLU A 52 4.90 -28.93 -11.79
CA GLU A 52 5.98 -27.95 -11.77
C GLU A 52 7.01 -28.31 -12.85
N ALA A 53 7.53 -27.29 -13.54
CA ALA A 53 8.60 -27.48 -14.50
C ALA A 53 9.90 -27.89 -13.79
N SER A 54 10.55 -28.95 -14.27
CA SER A 54 11.77 -29.50 -13.68
C SER A 54 12.83 -29.80 -14.74
N GLY A 55 14.09 -29.70 -14.32
CA GLY A 55 15.27 -29.94 -15.13
C GLY A 55 15.96 -28.66 -15.62
N PRO A 56 17.07 -28.79 -16.36
CA PRO A 56 17.88 -27.66 -16.81
C PRO A 56 17.13 -26.70 -17.75
N LEU A 57 16.05 -27.18 -18.37
CA LEU A 57 15.22 -26.40 -19.30
C LEU A 57 13.95 -25.82 -18.64
N HIS A 58 13.77 -25.94 -17.31
CA HIS A 58 12.52 -25.55 -16.65
C HIS A 58 12.07 -24.11 -16.92
N CYS A 59 12.99 -23.15 -17.13
CA CYS A 59 12.63 -21.77 -17.46
C CYS A 59 12.09 -21.55 -18.89
N THR A 60 12.20 -22.54 -19.78
CA THR A 60 11.81 -22.36 -21.20
C THR A 60 10.29 -22.26 -21.39
N ILE A 61 9.52 -23.06 -20.64
CA ILE A 61 8.05 -23.08 -20.70
C ILE A 61 7.50 -22.24 -19.56
N ASN A 62 6.70 -21.22 -19.88
CA ASN A 62 6.08 -20.31 -18.92
C ASN A 62 7.03 -19.77 -17.82
N ASN A 63 8.33 -19.57 -18.15
CA ASN A 63 9.34 -19.15 -17.18
C ASN A 63 9.43 -20.06 -15.94
N GLY A 64 9.18 -21.36 -16.10
CA GLY A 64 9.17 -22.35 -15.02
C GLY A 64 8.02 -22.20 -14.03
N GLY A 65 7.00 -21.40 -14.36
CA GLY A 65 5.98 -20.97 -13.41
C GLY A 65 6.45 -19.84 -12.48
N CYS A 66 7.69 -19.38 -12.62
CA CYS A 66 8.26 -18.31 -11.82
C CYS A 66 7.83 -16.93 -12.29
N TRP A 67 7.81 -15.99 -11.35
CA TRP A 67 7.51 -14.60 -11.60
C TRP A 67 8.40 -14.00 -12.71
N LYS A 68 7.79 -13.19 -13.58
CA LYS A 68 8.49 -12.34 -14.55
C LYS A 68 7.73 -11.04 -14.75
N GLU A 69 8.45 -9.94 -14.87
CA GLU A 69 7.89 -8.63 -15.18
C GLU A 69 8.90 -7.79 -15.96
N ILE A 70 8.41 -6.88 -16.81
CA ILE A 70 9.23 -5.89 -17.50
C ILE A 70 8.97 -4.54 -16.85
N ARG A 71 10.01 -3.93 -16.26
CA ARG A 71 9.97 -2.58 -15.67
C ARG A 71 11.13 -1.75 -16.23
N ASP A 72 10.87 -0.50 -16.59
CA ASP A 72 11.89 0.43 -17.12
C ASP A 72 12.72 -0.14 -18.28
N ASN A 73 12.06 -0.85 -19.21
CA ASN A 73 12.70 -1.53 -20.35
C ASN A 73 13.73 -2.62 -19.95
N GLN A 74 13.66 -3.12 -18.71
CA GLN A 74 14.46 -4.23 -18.20
C GLN A 74 13.52 -5.37 -17.79
N THR A 75 13.87 -6.58 -18.23
CA THR A 75 13.15 -7.80 -17.83
C THR A 75 13.73 -8.35 -16.54
N TYR A 76 12.87 -8.51 -15.54
CA TYR A 76 13.18 -9.16 -14.28
C TYR A 76 12.47 -10.51 -14.26
N SER A 77 13.20 -11.56 -13.90
CA SER A 77 12.65 -12.90 -13.74
C SER A 77 13.13 -13.52 -12.43
N ALA A 78 12.27 -14.35 -11.85
CA ALA A 78 12.60 -15.16 -10.68
C ALA A 78 13.06 -16.58 -11.07
N CYS A 79 13.07 -16.92 -12.36
CA CYS A 79 13.57 -18.21 -12.84
C CYS A 79 15.09 -18.16 -13.01
N ILE A 80 15.80 -19.14 -12.48
CA ILE A 80 17.26 -19.21 -12.54
C ILE A 80 17.66 -20.31 -13.52
N GLU A 81 18.22 -19.92 -14.66
CA GLU A 81 18.80 -20.86 -15.62
C GLU A 81 19.93 -21.68 -14.97
N GLY A 82 19.96 -22.98 -15.26
CA GLY A 82 20.94 -23.92 -14.68
C GLY A 82 20.55 -24.51 -13.33
N SER A 83 19.49 -24.01 -12.68
CA SER A 83 18.86 -24.74 -11.57
C SER A 83 17.93 -25.85 -12.10
N THR A 84 17.61 -26.84 -11.27
CA THR A 84 16.75 -27.97 -11.67
C THR A 84 15.28 -27.79 -11.30
N SER A 85 14.96 -26.78 -10.48
CA SER A 85 13.60 -26.49 -9.99
C SER A 85 13.59 -25.24 -9.11
N GLY A 86 12.42 -24.64 -8.93
CA GLY A 86 12.19 -23.55 -7.97
C GLY A 86 12.43 -22.13 -8.52
N CYS A 87 11.91 -21.16 -7.76
CA CYS A 87 11.92 -19.74 -8.12
C CYS A 87 12.61 -18.91 -7.03
N LYS A 88 13.35 -17.88 -7.44
CA LYS A 88 14.01 -16.95 -6.52
C LYS A 88 13.98 -15.53 -7.08
N CYS A 89 13.44 -14.59 -6.31
CA CYS A 89 13.35 -13.20 -6.73
C CYS A 89 14.74 -12.58 -6.99
N PRO A 90 14.85 -11.73 -8.04
CA PRO A 90 16.08 -11.02 -8.36
C PRO A 90 16.39 -9.93 -7.32
N SER A 91 17.62 -9.42 -7.33
CA SER A 91 18.10 -8.41 -6.38
C SER A 91 17.22 -7.17 -6.35
N GLY A 92 16.83 -6.75 -5.14
CA GLY A 92 15.95 -5.59 -4.92
C GLY A 92 14.45 -5.94 -4.82
N PHE A 93 14.07 -7.15 -5.25
CA PHE A 93 12.73 -7.68 -5.10
C PHE A 93 12.67 -8.62 -3.89
N LYS A 94 11.52 -8.67 -3.21
CA LYS A 94 11.24 -9.61 -2.10
C LYS A 94 10.00 -10.42 -2.40
N GLY A 95 9.99 -11.68 -1.97
CA GLY A 95 8.86 -12.58 -2.18
C GLY A 95 9.26 -14.05 -2.20
N ASP A 96 8.33 -14.90 -2.63
CA ASP A 96 8.46 -16.36 -2.72
C ASP A 96 8.97 -16.86 -4.08
N GLY A 97 9.24 -15.95 -5.03
CA GLY A 97 9.69 -16.27 -6.39
C GLY A 97 8.54 -16.50 -7.39
N LEU A 98 7.30 -16.70 -6.90
CA LEU A 98 6.08 -16.69 -7.72
C LEU A 98 5.45 -15.29 -7.75
N ASN A 99 5.59 -14.56 -6.65
CA ASN A 99 5.23 -13.17 -6.51
C ASN A 99 6.45 -12.43 -5.96
N CYS A 100 7.00 -11.51 -6.75
CA CYS A 100 8.12 -10.67 -6.33
C CYS A 100 7.65 -9.21 -6.30
N GLU A 101 7.68 -8.62 -5.11
CA GLU A 101 7.36 -7.21 -4.90
C GLU A 101 8.66 -6.44 -4.62
N GLY A 102 8.87 -5.36 -5.37
CA GLY A 102 9.92 -4.38 -5.06
C GLY A 102 10.75 -3.96 -6.26
N LYS A 103 10.53 -2.73 -6.71
CA LYS A 103 11.55 -1.88 -7.33
C LYS A 103 11.09 -0.43 -7.19
N ASP A 104 10.86 -0.01 -5.95
CA ASP A 104 10.32 1.31 -5.66
C ASP A 104 11.51 2.23 -5.37
N GLY A 105 12.11 2.73 -6.45
CA GLY A 105 13.04 3.85 -6.35
C GLY A 105 12.27 5.08 -5.89
N ILE A 106 12.23 5.32 -4.58
CA ILE A 106 11.72 6.56 -3.96
C ILE A 106 10.31 6.95 -4.46
N ALA A 107 9.30 6.12 -4.18
CA ALA A 107 7.89 6.56 -4.19
C ALA A 107 7.42 6.79 -2.74
N GLY A 108 8.25 7.46 -1.93
CA GLY A 108 7.82 7.94 -0.63
C GLY A 108 6.85 9.09 -0.80
N SER A 109 5.55 8.80 -0.82
CA SER A 109 4.43 9.66 -0.45
C SER A 109 4.84 11.12 -0.09
N GLY A 110 5.02 11.97 -1.11
CA GLY A 110 5.29 13.41 -0.95
C GLY A 110 4.08 14.17 -0.38
N TRP A 111 2.96 13.49 -0.16
CA TRP A 111 1.77 14.09 0.41
C TRP A 111 1.90 14.32 1.92
N ARG A 112 2.58 13.40 2.62
CA ARG A 112 2.83 13.53 4.07
C ARG A 112 3.80 14.67 4.37
N THR A 113 4.79 14.89 3.50
CA THR A 113 5.70 16.03 3.62
C THR A 113 5.03 17.34 3.25
N PHE A 114 4.15 17.34 2.24
CA PHE A 114 3.33 18.50 1.87
C PHE A 114 2.44 18.99 3.03
N TRP A 115 1.76 18.09 3.73
CA TRP A 115 0.95 18.49 4.89
C TRP A 115 1.78 19.01 6.06
N LEU A 116 2.96 18.44 6.30
CA LEU A 116 3.85 18.89 7.38
C LEU A 116 4.45 20.27 7.11
N THR A 117 4.79 20.59 5.86
CA THR A 117 5.27 21.93 5.49
C THR A 117 4.16 22.97 5.55
N VAL A 118 2.94 22.63 5.09
CA VAL A 118 1.76 23.52 5.18
C VAL A 118 1.40 23.82 6.64
N LEU A 119 1.33 22.79 7.51
CA LEU A 119 1.04 22.97 8.94
C LEU A 119 2.16 23.73 9.67
N GLY A 120 3.43 23.49 9.29
CA GLY A 120 4.56 24.25 9.81
C GLY A 120 4.46 25.73 9.49
N ILE A 121 4.18 26.10 8.23
CA ILE A 121 4.04 27.50 7.80
C ILE A 121 2.87 28.19 8.53
N ALA A 122 1.74 27.50 8.74
CA ALA A 122 0.61 28.05 9.47
C ALA A 122 0.97 28.44 10.93
N ALA A 123 1.81 27.65 11.60
CA ALA A 123 2.25 27.94 12.97
C ALA A 123 3.22 29.13 13.07
N PHE A 124 4.05 29.37 12.05
CA PHE A 124 4.97 30.52 12.01
C PHE A 124 4.30 31.82 11.52
N GLY A 125 3.29 31.72 10.64
CA GLY A 125 2.58 32.87 10.08
C GLY A 125 1.75 33.65 11.10
N THR A 126 1.13 32.97 12.07
CA THR A 126 0.28 33.63 13.09
C THR A 126 1.06 34.52 14.07
N GLY A 127 2.32 34.21 14.36
CA GLY A 127 3.16 35.03 15.26
C GLY A 127 3.63 36.35 14.65
N GLY A 128 3.86 36.39 13.33
CA GLY A 128 4.25 37.61 12.62
C GLY A 128 3.08 38.55 12.33
N TYR A 129 1.90 38.00 12.01
CA TYR A 129 0.70 38.77 11.67
C TYR A 129 0.17 39.63 12.85
N LEU A 130 0.31 39.12 14.08
CA LEU A 130 -0.08 39.85 15.29
C LEU A 130 0.85 41.03 15.62
N ARG A 131 2.09 41.06 15.10
CA ARG A 131 3.04 42.17 15.34
C ARG A 131 2.89 43.32 14.35
N TYR A 132 2.21 43.10 13.22
CA TYR A 132 1.98 44.14 12.20
C TYR A 132 0.91 45.17 12.62
N MET A 133 0.07 44.83 13.60
CA MET A 133 -0.99 45.74 14.07
C MET A 133 -0.50 46.83 15.03
N ASP A 134 0.76 46.84 15.45
CA ASP A 134 1.29 47.86 16.37
C ASP A 134 2.04 49.00 15.65
N SER A 135 2.50 48.81 14.41
CA SER A 135 3.35 49.81 13.74
C SER A 135 2.64 50.77 12.77
N GLU A 136 1.41 50.50 12.30
CA GLU A 136 0.82 51.32 11.23
C GLU A 136 -0.65 51.81 11.42
N ILE A 137 -1.36 51.48 12.51
CA ILE A 137 -2.80 51.89 12.68
C ILE A 137 -3.06 52.78 13.91
N ARG A 138 -2.04 53.48 14.43
CA ARG A 138 -2.26 54.57 15.42
C ARG A 138 -2.15 55.98 14.85
N ALA A 139 -1.87 56.15 13.56
CA ALA A 139 -1.61 57.47 12.99
C ALA A 139 -2.86 58.22 12.47
N ILE A 140 -3.99 57.55 12.20
CA ILE A 140 -5.12 58.19 11.46
C ILE A 140 -6.32 58.55 12.35
N MET A 141 -6.47 57.97 13.55
CA MET A 141 -7.65 58.22 14.41
C MET A 141 -7.39 59.19 15.58
N ALA A 142 -6.20 59.78 15.69
CA ALA A 142 -5.85 60.65 16.81
C ALA A 142 -6.37 62.11 16.70
N GLN A 143 -7.14 62.45 15.66
CA GLN A 143 -7.61 63.82 15.43
C GLN A 143 -9.10 64.08 15.72
N TYR A 144 -9.81 63.18 16.40
CA TYR A 144 -11.19 63.48 16.79
C TYR A 144 -11.70 62.72 18.03
N MET A 145 -11.10 62.97 19.20
CA MET A 145 -11.87 63.02 20.45
C MET A 145 -11.01 63.50 21.63
N PRO A 146 -11.25 64.72 22.15
CA PRO A 146 -10.86 65.05 23.52
C PRO A 146 -11.93 64.46 24.45
N LEU A 147 -11.53 63.62 25.40
CA LEU A 147 -12.41 63.19 26.48
C LEU A 147 -12.13 64.10 27.68
N ASP A 148 -13.16 64.82 28.10
CA ASP A 148 -13.15 65.79 29.19
C ASP A 148 -12.82 65.12 30.54
N ASP A 149 -11.92 65.76 31.30
CA ASP A 149 -11.59 65.46 32.69
C ASP A 149 -12.78 65.75 33.62
N ASN A 150 -13.34 64.73 34.27
CA ASN A 150 -13.47 64.64 35.74
C ASN A 150 -14.54 63.60 36.18
N HIS A 151 -14.14 62.83 37.20
CA HIS A 151 -14.90 61.89 38.06
C HIS A 151 -14.99 60.43 37.61
N GLY A 152 -14.32 59.54 38.36
CA GLY A 152 -14.78 58.16 38.47
C GLY A 152 -13.70 57.10 38.69
N GLY A 153 -13.03 57.18 39.84
CA GLY A 153 -12.34 56.10 40.58
C GLY A 153 -11.95 54.80 39.87
N TYR A 154 -10.65 54.58 39.76
CA TYR A 154 -10.06 53.24 39.78
C TYR A 154 -8.68 53.33 40.41
N MET A 155 -8.40 52.46 41.41
CA MET A 155 -7.09 51.92 41.83
C MET A 155 -7.33 50.90 42.98
N PRO A 156 -6.47 49.87 43.15
CA PRO A 156 -6.89 48.49 42.82
C PRO A 156 -6.48 47.40 43.87
N VAL A 157 -6.68 46.12 43.49
CA VAL A 157 -5.93 44.89 43.88
C VAL A 157 -6.33 44.06 45.13
N SER A 158 -6.31 42.73 44.88
CA SER A 158 -6.00 41.57 45.76
C SER A 158 -7.12 40.80 46.48
N GLY A 159 -7.39 39.60 45.94
CA GLY A 159 -6.96 38.33 46.54
C GLY A 159 -7.64 37.81 47.80
N GLY A 160 -8.22 36.59 47.70
CA GLY A 160 -8.13 35.57 48.76
C GLY A 160 -9.43 35.07 49.41
N HIS A 161 -9.70 33.78 49.16
CA HIS A 161 -10.17 32.72 50.08
C HIS A 161 -11.30 32.91 51.12
N GLY A 162 -12.21 31.91 51.13
CA GLY A 162 -13.07 31.48 52.26
C GLY A 162 -14.34 32.33 52.44
N GLU A 163 -15.49 31.87 52.90
CA GLU A 163 -15.99 30.58 53.39
C GLU A 163 -17.54 30.74 53.47
N ALA A 164 -18.31 29.65 53.47
CA ALA A 164 -19.79 29.65 53.56
C ALA A 164 -20.30 30.16 54.94
N PRO A 165 -21.58 30.56 55.11
CA PRO A 165 -22.75 29.65 55.21
C PRO A 165 -23.93 30.16 54.34
N GLY A 166 -24.97 29.43 53.95
CA GLY A 166 -25.76 28.39 54.61
C GLY A 166 -27.23 28.84 54.63
N GLN A 167 -28.15 27.90 54.31
CA GLN A 167 -29.63 27.97 54.31
C GLN A 167 -30.30 28.58 53.05
N ALA A 168 -31.40 28.08 52.50
CA ALA A 168 -32.26 26.88 52.57
C ALA A 168 -33.48 27.32 51.70
N HIS A 169 -33.95 26.66 50.64
CA HIS A 169 -34.77 25.45 50.53
C HIS A 169 -35.85 25.73 49.44
N HIS A 170 -36.44 24.64 48.89
CA HIS A 170 -37.54 24.53 47.90
C HIS A 170 -37.17 24.71 46.41
N GLY A 171 -37.44 23.78 45.49
CA GLY A 171 -38.18 22.52 45.52
C GLY A 171 -38.62 22.19 44.08
N ASP A 172 -38.38 20.95 43.66
CA ASP A 172 -39.02 20.14 42.60
C ASP A 172 -39.81 20.86 41.48
N ILE A 173 -39.41 20.75 40.20
CA ILE A 173 -39.76 19.64 39.28
C ILE A 173 -39.00 19.77 37.95
#